data_AF-A0A8X6IHJ8-F1
#
_entry.id   AF-A0A8X6IHJ8-F1
#
_cell.length_a   1.000
_cell.length_b   1.000
_cell.length_c   1.000
_cell.angle_alpha   90.00
_cell.angle_beta   90.00
_cell.angle_gamma   90.00
#
_symmetry.space_group_name_H-M   'P 1'
#
loop_
_entity.id
_entity.type
_entity.pdbx_description
1 polymer ?
#
loop_
_entity_poly.entity_id
_entity_poly.type
_entity_poly.pdbx_seq_one_letter_code
_entity_poly.pdbx_strand_id
1 'polypeptide(L)' 'MSRRMALVPESQMTSFFTKAPEMGVNDIESQIVILLHESKYSDDAKAKLLSHYLLKYQRAINEPKPPLRVTIEDSKEQVQ' A
#
# COMPACT_ATOMS: atom_id res chain seq x y z
N MET A 1 -20.01 -19.15 18.46
CA MET A 1 -18.97 -18.37 19.17
C MET A 1 -18.72 -17.09 18.36
N SER A 2 -19.27 -15.95 18.79
CA SER A 2 -19.09 -14.66 18.11
C SER A 2 -17.75 -14.03 18.50
N ARG A 3 -16.89 -13.72 17.53
CA ARG A 3 -15.56 -13.15 17.73
C ARG A 3 -15.72 -11.70 18.19
N ARG A 4 -15.50 -11.43 19.48
CA ARG A 4 -15.52 -10.06 20.03
C ARG A 4 -14.30 -9.32 19.47
N MET A 5 -14.51 -8.46 18.49
CA MET A 5 -13.51 -7.48 18.08
C MET A 5 -13.57 -6.32 19.07
N ALA A 6 -12.51 -6.10 19.85
CA ALA A 6 -12.44 -4.94 20.73
C ALA A 6 -12.24 -3.68 19.89
N LEU A 7 -13.13 -2.70 20.03
CA LEU A 7 -13.01 -1.40 19.40
C LEU A 7 -11.83 -0.68 20.07
N VAL A 8 -10.70 -0.56 19.38
CA VAL A 8 -9.56 0.22 19.86
C VAL A 8 -9.95 1.71 19.77
N PRO A 9 -9.82 2.51 20.85
CA PRO A 9 -10.15 3.93 20.83
C PRO A 9 -9.34 4.68 19.75
N GLU A 10 -9.99 5.58 19.02
CA GLU A 10 -9.36 6.35 17.92
C GLU A 10 -8.13 7.14 18.37
N SER A 11 -8.08 7.55 19.64
CA SER A 11 -6.95 8.24 20.26
C SER A 11 -5.68 7.38 20.37
N GLN A 12 -5.79 6.06 20.28
CA GLN A 12 -4.66 5.11 20.31
C GLN A 12 -4.35 4.53 18.92
N MET A 13 -5.20 4.74 17.91
CA MET A 13 -4.96 4.21 16.55
C MET A 13 -3.78 4.88 15.84
N THR A 14 -3.45 6.11 16.19
CA THR A 14 -2.45 6.92 15.49
C THR A 14 -1.01 6.44 15.66
N SER A 15 -0.72 5.62 16.69
CA SER A 15 0.63 5.08 16.95
C SER A 15 0.87 3.69 16.36
N PHE A 16 -0.19 2.91 16.07
CA PHE A 16 -0.05 1.55 15.52
C PHE A 16 0.15 1.52 14.01
N PHE A 17 -0.33 2.54 13.31
CA PHE A 17 -0.04 2.73 11.89
C PHE A 17 1.12 3.71 11.78
N THR A 18 2.35 3.23 12.01
CA THR A 18 3.47 3.85 11.30
C THR A 18 3.16 3.65 9.82
N LYS A 19 2.54 4.66 9.20
CA LYS A 19 2.49 4.77 7.75
C LYS A 19 3.95 4.82 7.33
N ALA A 20 4.53 3.64 7.08
CA ALA A 20 5.78 3.57 6.34
C ALA A 20 5.57 4.46 5.12
N PRO A 21 6.46 5.42 4.84
CA PRO A 21 6.26 6.31 3.71
C PRO A 21 6.02 5.42 2.49
N GLU A 22 4.85 5.56 1.87
CA GLU A 22 4.55 4.86 0.63
C GLU A 22 5.52 5.41 -0.40
N MET A 23 6.57 4.64 -0.60
CA MET A 23 7.58 4.91 -1.61
C MET A 23 6.87 4.80 -2.96
N GLY A 24 6.85 5.90 -3.70
CA GLY A 24 6.18 5.93 -4.99
C GLY A 24 6.83 4.93 -5.95
N VAL A 25 6.08 4.52 -6.98
CA VAL A 25 6.58 3.62 -8.03
C VAL A 25 7.91 4.13 -8.62
N ASN A 26 8.00 5.44 -8.88
CA ASN A 26 9.19 6.10 -9.42
C ASN A 26 10.41 6.03 -8.48
N ASP A 27 10.18 6.12 -7.16
CA ASP A 27 11.25 6.02 -6.17
C ASP A 27 11.83 4.61 -6.14
N ILE A 28 10.98 3.58 -6.31
CA ILE A 28 11.41 2.17 -6.39
C ILE A 28 12.24 1.95 -7.65
N GLU A 29 11.81 2.50 -8.80
CA GLU A 29 12.57 2.40 -10.06
C GLU A 29 13.96 3.03 -9.94
N SER A 30 14.06 4.22 -9.33
CA SER A 30 15.36 4.87 -9.11
C SER A 30 16.29 4.03 -8.22
N GLN A 31 15.76 3.40 -7.17
CA GLN A 31 16.54 2.52 -6.28
C GLN A 31 17.02 1.26 -7.00
N ILE A 32 16.22 0.70 -7.91
CA ILE A 32 16.63 -0.44 -8.75
C ILE A 32 17.80 -0.03 -9.66
N VAL A 33 17.72 1.14 -10.30
CA VAL A 33 18.80 1.66 -11.16
C VAL A 33 20.08 1.88 -10.37
N ILE A 34 20.01 2.51 -9.20
CA ILE A 34 21.16 2.72 -8.31
C ILE A 34 21.76 1.37 -7.88
N LEU A 35 20.91 0.40 -7.52
CA LEU A 35 21.34 -0.93 -7.11
C LEU A 35 22.09 -1.66 -8.24
N LEU A 36 21.65 -1.51 -9.48
CA LEU A 36 22.27 -2.16 -10.64
C LEU A 36 23.60 -1.50 -11.03
N HIS A 37 23.66 -0.16 -11.07
CA HIS A 37 24.77 0.56 -11.70
C HIS A 37 25.79 1.12 -10.70
N GLU A 38 25.36 1.56 -9.52
CA GLU A 38 26.20 2.32 -8.60
C GLU A 38 26.58 1.52 -7.35
N SER A 39 25.82 0.48 -7.03
CA SER A 39 26.00 -0.23 -5.77
C SER A 39 27.20 -1.19 -5.77
N LYS A 40 27.94 -1.17 -4.65
CA LYS A 40 29.11 -2.01 -4.38
C LYS A 40 28.77 -3.31 -3.63
N TYR A 41 27.49 -3.69 -3.60
CA TYR A 41 27.05 -4.94 -2.95
C TYR A 41 27.58 -6.17 -3.70
N SER A 42 27.67 -7.31 -3.01
CA SER A 42 27.91 -8.59 -3.67
C SER A 42 26.72 -9.00 -4.53
N ASP A 43 26.94 -9.84 -5.55
CA ASP A 43 25.90 -10.23 -6.49
C ASP A 43 24.71 -10.92 -5.80
N ASP A 44 24.96 -11.76 -4.79
CA ASP A 44 23.89 -12.39 -3.99
C ASP A 44 23.07 -11.36 -3.21
N ALA A 45 23.71 -10.34 -2.63
CA ALA A 45 23.02 -9.27 -1.94
C ALA A 45 22.20 -8.39 -2.91
N LYS A 46 22.74 -8.11 -4.10
CA LYS A 46 22.01 -7.41 -5.16
C LYS A 46 20.78 -8.20 -5.59
N ALA A 47 20.90 -9.51 -5.80
CA ALA A 47 19.77 -10.36 -6.19
C ALA A 47 18.65 -10.35 -5.14
N LYS A 48 19.00 -10.43 -3.84
CA LYS A 48 18.04 -10.36 -2.74
C LYS A 48 17.33 -9.01 -2.68
N LEU A 49 18.07 -7.91 -2.78
CA LEU A 49 17.51 -6.56 -2.77
C LEU A 49 16.62 -6.30 -3.99
N LEU A 50 17.05 -6.72 -5.19
CA LEU A 50 16.25 -6.62 -6.40
C LEU A 50 14.93 -7.39 -6.28
N SER A 51 14.97 -8.60 -5.73
CA SER A 51 13.77 -9.42 -5.52
C SER A 51 12.76 -8.71 -4.60
N HIS A 52 13.26 -8.05 -3.55
CA HIS A 52 12.43 -7.26 -2.63
C HIS A 52 11.83 -6.02 -3.30
N TYR A 53 12.63 -5.29 -4.09
CA TYR A 53 12.15 -4.10 -4.81
C TYR A 53 11.13 -4.44 -5.90
N LEU A 54 11.35 -5.52 -6.66
CA LEU A 54 10.40 -6.00 -7.66
C LEU A 54 9.05 -6.38 -7.03
N LEU A 55 9.06 -7.04 -5.87
CA LEU A 55 7.82 -7.37 -5.16
C LEU A 55 7.07 -6.12 -4.73
N LYS A 56 7.78 -5.10 -4.24
CA LYS A 56 7.17 -3.81 -3.89
C LYS A 56 6.60 -3.08 -5.10
N TYR A 57 7.35 -3.07 -6.21
CA TYR A 57 6.92 -2.47 -7.47
C TYR A 57 5.62 -3.11 -7.98
N GLN A 58 5.55 -4.44 -8.00
CA GLN A 58 4.35 -5.17 -8.39
C GLN A 58 3.15 -4.85 -7.51
N ARG A 59 3.36 -4.72 -6.19
CA ARG A 59 2.28 -4.34 -5.27
C ARG A 59 1.78 -2.93 -5.53
N ALA A 60 2.68 -1.99 -5.76
CA ALA A 60 2.33 -0.60 -6.02
C ALA A 60 1.57 -0.42 -7.35
N ILE A 61 1.93 -1.18 -8.39
CA ILE A 61 1.22 -1.12 -9.68
C ILE A 61 -0.13 -1.83 -9.65
N ASN A 62 -0.20 -2.97 -8.95
CA ASN A 62 -1.41 -3.77 -8.86
C ASN A 62 -2.32 -3.34 -7.69
N GLU A 63 -2.11 -2.16 -7.11
CA GLU A 63 -2.98 -1.69 -6.05
C GLU A 63 -4.40 -1.50 -6.61
N PRO A 64 -5.39 -2.27 -6.13
CA PRO A 64 -6.73 -2.19 -6.67
C PRO A 64 -7.28 -0.79 -6.40
N LYS A 65 -7.86 -0.17 -7.43
CA LYS A 65 -8.54 1.12 -7.26
C LYS A 65 -9.56 0.99 -6.14
N PRO A 66 -9.62 1.96 -5.22
CA PRO A 66 -10.59 1.91 -4.14
C PRO A 66 -12.00 1.83 -4.74
N PRO A 67 -12.89 1.02 -4.14
CA PRO A 67 -14.23 0.85 -4.67
C PRO A 67 -14.93 2.22 -4.77
N LEU A 68 -15.57 2.47 -5.90
CA LEU A 68 -16.38 3.66 -6.11
C LEU A 68 -17.48 3.67 -5.05
N ARG A 69 -17.49 4.73 -4.22
CA ARG A 69 -18.57 4.96 -3.28
C ARG A 69 -19.79 5.41 -4.07
N VAL A 70 -20.71 4.48 -4.31
CA VAL A 70 -22.03 4.81 -4.83
C VAL A 70 -22.91 5.24 -3.66
N THR A 71 -23.45 6.46 -3.72
CA THR A 71 -24.55 6.87 -2.84
C THR A 71 -25.84 6.35 -3.47
N ILE A 72 -26.60 5.55 -2.71
CA ILE A 72 -27.97 5.24 -3.10
C ILE A 72 -28.74 6.55 -2.87
N GLU A 73 -29.06 7.26 -3.95
CA GLU A 73 -30.08 8.30 -3.87
C GLU A 73 -31.40 7.57 -3.65
N ASP A 74 -31.91 7.63 -2.42
CA ASP A 74 -33.28 7.26 -2.13
C ASP A 74 -34.15 8.08 -3.08
N SER A 75 -34.69 7.41 -4.09
CA SER A 75 -35.57 8.00 -5.07
C SER A 75 -36.76 8.55 -4.29
N LYS A 76 -36.78 9.87 -4.10
CA LYS A 76 -37.99 10.62 -3.74
C LYS A 76 -38.94 10.52 -4.92
N GLU A 77 -39.60 9.38 -5.08
CA GLU A 77 -40.87 9.34 -5.78
C GLU A 77 -41.94 9.86 -4.83
N GLN A 78 -42.25 11.14 -5.06
CA GLN A 78 -43.48 11.80 -4.64
C GLN A 78 -44.67 11.05 -5.24
N VAL A 79 -45.68 10.68 -4.46
CA VAL A 79 -47.09 10.74 -4.90
C VAL A 79 -47.98 11.06 -3.69
N GLN A 80 -48.40 12.32 -3.66
CA GLN A 80 -49.73 12.89 -3.34
C GLN A 80 -50.61 12.26 -2.27
#